data_AF-A0A4E0PXM7-F1
#
_entry.id   AF-A0A4E0PXM7-F1
#
_cell.length_a   1.000
_cell.length_b   1.000
_cell.length_c   1.000
_cell.angle_alpha   90.00
_cell.angle_beta   90.00
_cell.angle_gamma   90.00
#
_symmetry.space_group_name_H-M   'P 1'
#
loop_
_entity.id
_entity.type
_entity.pdbx_description
1 polymer ?
#
loop_
_entity_poly.entity_id
_entity_poly.type
_entity_poly.pdbx_seq_one_letter_code
_entity_poly.pdbx_strand_id
1 'polypeptide(L)'
;MKYIHFAIICACVFFLCISPAAGLTTKAMIHYSEPGVSVRDVVSLEQGYSFKVLDMNSKSGDILIELYLDGEKIELEDNFARVDDSLEYVRPVIEYEGEGNEKDVDHLILSITPEGSVKTSDGIYHSTILIEQYLDPLENINDYLILDKDYSLKSGSELELTGLYTLEVTGMDYDEVSLELRFSGRKLKKADIEEGEYFHYTVYSDTGPQTIFLAYVKGLFETDDGITVFLDHVSLQQDQISDNIDSPESIDIDIVSPLGGGLKAGCIAIINYCLDDSYPEVRIMVDGQLLDTRKDVSPGTYKAVTEELYTGIHKATLMTIDYNDDRSYYSEEFSVSVNIKDNITGSIAGFANSATEGLGKDNSSENVSSNMNVPSLPSNLSNTLSLIVTAGVFIVLFWFFRKFL
;
A
#
# COMPACT_ATOMS: atom_id res chain seq x y z
N MET A 1 -57.74 -12.96 10.19
CA MET A 1 -56.42 -13.62 10.37
C MET A 1 -55.61 -13.81 9.07
N LYS A 2 -56.21 -13.93 7.87
CA LYS A 2 -55.45 -14.11 6.60
C LYS A 2 -54.64 -12.87 6.17
N TYR A 3 -55.14 -11.66 6.41
CA TYR A 3 -54.44 -10.41 6.05
C TYR A 3 -53.20 -10.11 6.91
N ILE A 4 -53.17 -10.61 8.15
CA ILE A 4 -52.02 -10.43 9.05
C ILE A 4 -50.85 -11.30 8.61
N HIS A 5 -51.12 -12.53 8.17
CA HIS A 5 -50.08 -13.42 7.63
C HIS A 5 -49.47 -12.88 6.33
N PHE A 6 -50.31 -12.29 5.46
CA PHE A 6 -49.83 -11.65 4.23
C PHE A 6 -48.93 -10.44 4.52
N ALA A 7 -49.30 -9.59 5.48
CA ALA A 7 -48.49 -8.44 5.86
C ALA A 7 -47.15 -8.85 6.50
N ILE A 8 -47.13 -9.93 7.29
CA ILE A 8 -45.90 -10.47 7.89
C ILE A 8 -44.98 -11.06 6.80
N ILE A 9 -45.52 -11.80 5.84
CA ILE A 9 -44.73 -12.35 4.73
C ILE A 9 -44.13 -11.21 3.89
N CYS A 10 -44.92 -10.18 3.55
CA CYS A 10 -44.40 -9.01 2.84
C CYS A 10 -43.32 -8.27 3.63
N ALA A 11 -43.48 -8.12 4.96
CA ALA A 11 -42.47 -7.48 5.80
C ALA A 11 -41.19 -8.33 5.89
N CYS A 12 -41.30 -9.65 6.01
CA CYS A 12 -40.14 -10.56 6.01
C CYS A 12 -39.42 -10.57 4.65
N VAL A 13 -40.14 -10.54 3.54
CA VAL A 13 -39.55 -10.43 2.20
C VAL A 13 -38.86 -9.08 2.02
N PHE A 14 -39.48 -7.98 2.46
CA PHE A 14 -38.83 -6.67 2.46
C PHE A 14 -37.57 -6.67 3.32
N PHE A 15 -37.61 -7.22 4.55
CA PHE A 15 -36.44 -7.31 5.43
C PHE A 15 -35.33 -8.21 4.88
N LEU A 16 -35.66 -9.30 4.18
CA LEU A 16 -34.67 -10.15 3.50
C LEU A 16 -34.09 -9.48 2.25
N CYS A 17 -34.82 -8.57 1.61
CA CYS A 17 -34.31 -7.74 0.51
C CYS A 17 -33.48 -6.53 0.97
N ILE A 18 -33.40 -6.23 2.28
CA ILE A 18 -32.47 -5.24 2.85
C ILE A 18 -31.27 -5.90 3.53
N SER A 19 -31.12 -7.23 3.38
CA SER A 19 -29.82 -7.86 3.63
C SER A 19 -28.82 -7.16 2.71
N PRO A 20 -27.65 -6.72 3.19
CA PRO A 20 -26.63 -6.21 2.28
C PRO A 20 -26.42 -7.29 1.21
N ALA A 21 -26.55 -6.89 -0.05
CA ALA A 21 -26.05 -7.68 -1.16
C ALA A 21 -24.61 -8.12 -0.81
N ALA A 22 -24.25 -9.33 -1.24
CA ALA A 22 -22.96 -9.98 -1.04
C ALA A 22 -21.84 -8.96 -0.78
N GLY A 23 -21.23 -9.07 0.41
CA GLY A 23 -20.26 -8.09 0.87
C GLY A 23 -19.15 -7.95 -0.15
N LEU A 24 -19.09 -6.79 -0.81
CA LEU A 24 -17.89 -6.33 -1.51
C LEU A 24 -16.74 -6.43 -0.51
N THR A 25 -15.69 -7.15 -0.88
CA THR A 25 -14.39 -7.10 -0.21
C THR A 25 -13.85 -5.68 -0.38
N THR A 26 -14.11 -4.83 0.61
CA THR A 26 -14.06 -3.36 0.51
C THR A 26 -12.80 -2.72 1.07
N LYS A 27 -11.79 -3.51 1.49
CA LYS A 27 -10.53 -2.94 1.98
C LYS A 27 -9.41 -3.09 0.94
N ALA A 28 -8.96 -1.96 0.42
CA ALA A 28 -7.93 -1.88 -0.61
C ALA A 28 -6.62 -2.49 -0.13
N MET A 29 -5.95 -3.21 -1.03
CA MET A 29 -4.68 -3.88 -0.77
C MET A 29 -3.51 -2.91 -0.90
N ILE A 30 -3.54 -2.09 -1.96
CA ILE A 30 -2.48 -1.15 -2.31
C ILE A 30 -3.10 0.21 -2.57
N HIS A 31 -2.50 1.22 -1.96
CA HIS A 31 -2.88 2.62 -2.15
C HIS A 31 -1.77 3.30 -2.94
N TYR A 32 -2.10 3.83 -4.11
CA TYR A 32 -1.23 4.70 -4.87
C TYR A 32 -1.72 6.13 -4.79
N SER A 33 -0.77 7.05 -4.77
CA SER A 33 -1.01 8.46 -5.04
C SER A 33 -0.06 8.87 -6.15
N GLU A 34 -0.62 9.28 -7.28
CA GLU A 34 0.12 9.68 -8.46
C GLU A 34 0.02 11.21 -8.61
N PRO A 35 0.98 11.97 -8.06
CA PRO A 35 0.98 13.41 -8.16
C PRO A 35 1.46 13.86 -9.53
N GLY A 36 0.78 14.86 -10.10
CA GLY A 36 1.28 15.52 -11.30
C GLY A 36 0.95 14.81 -12.61
N VAL A 37 -0.02 13.89 -12.59
CA VAL A 37 -0.47 13.18 -13.80
C VAL A 37 -1.05 14.17 -14.78
N SER A 38 -0.66 14.03 -16.04
CA SER A 38 -1.04 14.89 -17.15
C SER A 38 -1.71 14.09 -18.27
N VAL A 39 -2.30 14.83 -19.21
CA VAL A 39 -2.96 14.24 -20.37
C VAL A 39 -1.95 13.45 -21.21
N ARG A 40 -2.30 12.20 -21.53
CA ARG A 40 -1.53 11.15 -22.23
C ARG A 40 -0.59 10.32 -21.36
N ASP A 41 -0.44 10.66 -20.09
CA ASP A 41 0.35 9.82 -19.19
C ASP A 41 -0.33 8.46 -19.03
N VAL A 42 0.53 7.44 -18.89
CA VAL A 42 0.14 6.06 -18.62
C VAL A 42 0.65 5.71 -17.23
N VAL A 43 -0.26 5.28 -16.36
CA VAL A 43 0.03 4.86 -15.00
C VAL A 43 -0.06 3.34 -14.95
N SER A 44 1.08 2.68 -14.71
CA SER A 44 1.14 1.23 -14.48
C SER A 44 0.82 0.89 -13.02
N LEU A 45 0.09 -0.20 -12.81
CA LEU A 45 -0.40 -0.73 -11.54
C LEU A 45 0.03 -2.22 -11.40
N GLU A 46 -0.24 -2.85 -10.25
CA GLU A 46 0.03 -4.30 -10.09
C GLU A 46 -0.88 -5.15 -11.01
N GLN A 47 -0.57 -6.45 -11.11
CA GLN A 47 -1.43 -7.46 -11.75
C GLN A 47 -1.77 -7.14 -13.21
N GLY A 48 -0.82 -6.54 -13.93
CA GLY A 48 -0.97 -6.21 -15.36
C GLY A 48 -1.86 -5.00 -15.66
N TYR A 49 -2.41 -4.35 -14.63
CA TYR A 49 -3.30 -3.20 -14.80
C TYR A 49 -2.53 -1.93 -15.16
N SER A 50 -3.13 -1.11 -16.02
CA SER A 50 -2.67 0.26 -16.25
C SER A 50 -3.82 1.13 -16.74
N PHE A 51 -3.73 2.43 -16.52
CA PHE A 51 -4.66 3.36 -17.15
C PHE A 51 -3.95 4.52 -17.83
N LYS A 52 -4.59 5.06 -18.85
CA LYS A 52 -4.13 6.21 -19.61
C LYS A 52 -5.07 7.38 -19.41
N VAL A 53 -4.54 8.54 -19.05
CA VAL A 53 -5.34 9.77 -18.98
C VAL A 53 -5.54 10.33 -20.38
N LEU A 54 -6.78 10.34 -20.87
CA LEU A 54 -7.13 10.85 -22.19
C LEU A 54 -7.37 12.36 -22.19
N ASP A 55 -7.99 12.87 -21.14
CA ASP A 55 -8.30 14.30 -20.99
C ASP A 55 -8.47 14.66 -19.52
N MET A 56 -8.35 15.96 -19.21
CA MET A 56 -8.47 16.49 -17.86
C MET A 56 -9.23 17.82 -17.87
N ASN A 57 -10.24 17.91 -17.01
CA ASN A 57 -10.99 19.14 -16.83
C ASN A 57 -10.19 20.11 -15.93
N SER A 58 -9.73 21.22 -16.50
CA SER A 58 -8.93 22.22 -15.77
C SER A 58 -9.67 22.97 -14.66
N LYS A 59 -11.00 22.83 -14.54
CA LYS A 59 -11.82 23.49 -13.52
C LYS A 59 -12.23 22.56 -12.39
N SER A 60 -12.66 21.34 -12.71
CA SER A 60 -13.11 20.36 -11.70
C SER A 60 -12.02 19.38 -11.29
N GLY A 61 -10.99 19.18 -12.12
CA GLY A 61 -9.98 18.14 -11.91
C GLY A 61 -10.44 16.73 -12.29
N ASP A 62 -11.66 16.60 -12.83
CA ASP A 62 -12.15 15.34 -13.39
C ASP A 62 -11.25 14.88 -14.52
N ILE A 63 -11.05 13.57 -14.61
CA ILE A 63 -10.23 12.93 -15.63
C ILE A 63 -11.06 11.95 -16.45
N LEU A 64 -10.76 11.90 -17.74
CA LEU A 64 -11.22 10.85 -18.65
C LEU A 64 -10.08 9.87 -18.83
N ILE A 65 -10.32 8.57 -18.61
CA ILE A 65 -9.29 7.54 -18.71
C ILE A 65 -9.64 6.43 -19.70
N GLU A 66 -8.64 5.63 -20.06
CA GLU A 66 -8.82 4.27 -20.59
C GLU A 66 -8.11 3.30 -19.67
N LEU A 67 -8.79 2.24 -19.23
CA LEU A 67 -8.21 1.17 -18.41
C LEU A 67 -7.75 0.00 -19.30
N TYR A 68 -6.65 -0.64 -18.93
CA TYR A 68 -6.05 -1.77 -19.62
C TYR A 68 -5.63 -2.86 -18.65
N LEU A 69 -5.68 -4.11 -19.11
CA LEU A 69 -5.08 -5.28 -18.49
C LEU A 69 -4.17 -5.95 -19.52
N ASP A 70 -2.87 -6.08 -19.19
CA ASP A 70 -1.84 -6.64 -20.09
C ASP A 70 -1.81 -5.99 -21.49
N GLY A 71 -2.12 -4.70 -21.55
CA GLY A 71 -2.18 -3.91 -22.77
C GLY A 71 -3.49 -4.06 -23.58
N GLU A 72 -4.41 -4.92 -23.15
CA GLU A 72 -5.75 -5.01 -23.72
C GLU A 72 -6.69 -4.03 -23.01
N LYS A 73 -7.47 -3.27 -23.79
CA LYS A 73 -8.39 -2.27 -23.24
C LYS A 73 -9.58 -2.96 -22.56
N ILE A 74 -9.88 -2.53 -21.34
CA ILE A 74 -11.08 -2.92 -20.59
C ILE A 74 -12.23 -1.98 -20.97
N GLU A 75 -13.39 -2.55 -21.27
CA GLU A 75 -14.61 -1.80 -21.52
C GLU A 75 -15.27 -1.46 -20.17
N LEU A 76 -15.33 -0.18 -19.84
CA LEU A 76 -15.97 0.34 -18.63
C LEU A 76 -17.35 0.93 -18.95
N GLU A 77 -18.25 0.88 -17.97
CA GLU A 77 -19.56 1.54 -18.09
C GLU A 77 -19.42 3.08 -18.13
N ASP A 78 -18.50 3.61 -17.31
CA ASP A 78 -18.08 5.01 -17.33
C ASP A 78 -16.54 5.09 -17.34
N ASN A 79 -16.00 6.08 -18.04
CA ASN A 79 -14.56 6.34 -18.14
C ASN A 79 -14.15 7.63 -17.42
N PHE A 80 -15.09 8.29 -16.72
CA PHE A 80 -14.81 9.49 -15.94
C PHE A 80 -14.54 9.16 -14.47
N ALA A 81 -13.40 9.59 -13.96
CA ALA A 81 -13.14 9.66 -12.52
C ALA A 81 -13.30 11.11 -12.05
N ARG A 82 -14.03 11.33 -10.97
CA ARG A 82 -14.37 12.65 -10.44
C ARG A 82 -13.98 12.75 -8.97
N VAL A 83 -13.81 13.98 -8.51
CA VAL A 83 -13.34 14.27 -7.14
C VAL A 83 -14.27 13.69 -6.08
N ASP A 84 -15.57 13.75 -6.31
CA ASP A 84 -16.61 13.29 -5.39
C ASP A 84 -17.22 11.93 -5.80
N ASP A 85 -16.70 11.29 -6.85
CA ASP A 85 -17.28 10.09 -7.46
C ASP A 85 -16.15 9.30 -8.16
N SER A 86 -15.62 8.29 -7.45
CA SER A 86 -14.54 7.43 -7.92
C SER A 86 -14.96 6.66 -9.16
N LEU A 87 -14.02 6.46 -10.09
CA LEU A 87 -14.21 5.45 -11.12
C LEU A 87 -13.85 4.09 -10.52
N GLU A 88 -14.82 3.20 -10.47
CA GLU A 88 -14.66 1.84 -9.96
C GLU A 88 -14.69 0.81 -11.09
N TYR A 89 -13.75 -0.13 -11.06
CA TYR A 89 -13.77 -1.32 -11.90
C TYR A 89 -14.06 -2.55 -11.05
N VAL A 90 -15.21 -3.18 -11.33
CA VAL A 90 -15.71 -4.37 -10.65
C VAL A 90 -15.67 -5.54 -11.62
N ARG A 91 -15.07 -6.66 -11.20
CA ARG A 91 -14.95 -7.88 -11.98
C ARG A 91 -15.84 -8.98 -11.38
N PRO A 92 -16.80 -9.52 -12.14
CA PRO A 92 -17.63 -10.63 -11.68
C PRO A 92 -16.87 -11.96 -11.76
N VAL A 93 -16.97 -12.77 -10.71
CA VAL A 93 -16.29 -14.06 -10.57
C VAL A 93 -17.26 -15.12 -10.09
N ILE A 94 -17.19 -16.31 -10.69
CA ILE A 94 -18.00 -17.46 -10.28
C ILE A 94 -17.26 -18.18 -9.16
N GLU A 95 -17.78 -18.09 -7.94
CA GLU A 95 -17.28 -18.81 -6.79
C GLU A 95 -18.12 -20.05 -6.49
N TYR A 96 -17.46 -21.14 -6.08
CA TYR A 96 -18.10 -22.40 -5.74
C TYR A 96 -18.23 -22.53 -4.22
N GLU A 97 -19.40 -22.21 -3.68
CA GLU A 97 -19.71 -22.47 -2.26
C GLU A 97 -20.21 -23.92 -2.08
N GLY A 98 -19.27 -24.87 -2.02
CA GLY A 98 -19.56 -26.29 -1.74
C GLY A 98 -20.10 -27.10 -2.94
N GLU A 99 -20.75 -28.23 -2.67
CA GLU A 99 -21.21 -29.17 -3.72
C GLU A 99 -22.31 -28.57 -4.61
N GLY A 100 -21.90 -27.88 -5.68
CA GLY A 100 -22.74 -27.56 -6.84
C GLY A 100 -23.51 -26.24 -6.79
N ASN A 101 -23.21 -25.34 -5.86
CA ASN A 101 -23.76 -23.99 -5.87
C ASN A 101 -22.73 -23.00 -6.42
N GLU A 102 -22.94 -22.59 -7.66
CA GLU A 102 -22.24 -21.48 -8.31
C GLU A 102 -22.90 -20.16 -7.88
N LYS A 103 -22.07 -19.19 -7.48
CA LYS A 103 -22.53 -17.85 -7.13
C LYS A 103 -21.65 -16.83 -7.84
N ASP A 104 -22.31 -15.91 -8.54
CA ASP A 104 -21.65 -14.73 -9.08
C ASP A 104 -21.34 -13.80 -7.90
N VAL A 105 -20.05 -13.55 -7.70
CA VAL A 105 -19.52 -12.64 -6.69
C VAL A 105 -18.80 -11.51 -7.41
N ASP A 106 -19.22 -10.28 -7.12
CA ASP A 106 -18.61 -9.08 -7.68
C ASP A 106 -17.43 -8.66 -6.81
N HIS A 107 -16.26 -8.52 -7.42
CA HIS A 107 -15.03 -8.08 -6.76
C HIS A 107 -14.64 -6.69 -7.27
N LEU A 108 -14.55 -5.71 -6.36
CA LEU A 108 -13.96 -4.41 -6.68
C LEU A 108 -12.46 -4.62 -6.89
N ILE A 109 -11.93 -4.20 -8.04
CA ILE A 109 -10.52 -4.40 -8.41
C ILE A 109 -9.75 -3.08 -8.33
N LEU A 110 -10.36 -1.99 -8.78
CA LEU A 110 -9.74 -0.67 -8.83
C LEU A 110 -10.77 0.41 -8.47
N SER A 111 -10.35 1.41 -7.72
CA SER A 111 -11.05 2.68 -7.51
C SER A 111 -10.07 3.83 -7.77
N ILE A 112 -10.45 4.77 -8.65
CA ILE A 112 -9.61 5.88 -9.09
C ILE A 112 -10.32 7.20 -8.77
N THR A 113 -9.66 8.08 -8.02
CA THR A 113 -10.24 9.33 -7.53
C THR A 113 -9.25 10.49 -7.70
N PRO A 114 -9.53 11.51 -8.54
CA PRO A 114 -8.70 12.71 -8.59
C PRO A 114 -8.89 13.60 -7.34
N GLU A 115 -7.84 14.27 -6.87
CA GLU A 115 -7.94 15.22 -5.74
C GLU A 115 -8.65 16.55 -6.12
N GLY A 116 -8.93 16.78 -7.40
CA GLY A 116 -9.60 17.99 -7.90
C GLY A 116 -8.71 19.22 -8.06
N SER A 117 -7.57 19.28 -7.39
CA SER A 117 -6.62 20.39 -7.54
C SER A 117 -5.79 20.24 -8.82
N VAL A 118 -6.08 21.07 -9.82
CA VAL A 118 -5.32 21.11 -11.08
C VAL A 118 -4.28 22.23 -11.04
N LYS A 119 -3.01 21.84 -11.19
CA LYS A 119 -1.89 22.78 -11.35
C LYS A 119 -1.56 22.94 -12.82
N THR A 120 -1.11 24.14 -13.19
CA THR A 120 -0.60 24.39 -14.54
C THR A 120 0.90 24.65 -14.49
N SER A 121 1.67 23.85 -15.21
CA SER A 121 3.10 24.07 -15.45
C SER A 121 3.35 24.03 -16.96
N ASP A 122 4.05 25.02 -17.49
CA ASP A 122 4.37 25.11 -18.94
C ASP A 122 3.16 24.97 -19.89
N GLY A 123 1.96 25.35 -19.43
CA GLY A 123 0.71 25.25 -20.19
C GLY A 123 0.08 23.85 -20.20
N ILE A 124 0.63 22.90 -19.44
CA ILE A 124 0.09 21.56 -19.23
C ILE A 124 -0.63 21.51 -17.88
N TYR A 125 -1.78 20.85 -17.85
CA TYR A 125 -2.56 20.62 -16.64
C TYR A 125 -2.10 19.32 -15.96
N HIS A 126 -1.94 19.40 -14.66
CA HIS A 126 -1.48 18.32 -13.80
C HIS A 126 -2.44 18.16 -12.63
N SER A 127 -2.84 16.94 -12.31
CA SER A 127 -3.66 16.61 -11.14
C SER A 127 -3.02 15.49 -10.32
N THR A 128 -3.35 15.42 -9.04
CA THR A 128 -3.07 14.23 -8.23
C THR A 128 -4.20 13.23 -8.42
N ILE A 129 -3.86 11.96 -8.62
CA ILE A 129 -4.82 10.86 -8.70
C ILE A 129 -4.54 9.89 -7.54
N LEU A 130 -5.57 9.59 -6.77
CA LEU A 130 -5.58 8.55 -5.75
C LEU A 130 -6.12 7.27 -6.37
N ILE A 131 -5.45 6.15 -6.12
CA ILE A 131 -5.84 4.85 -6.66
C ILE A 131 -5.83 3.84 -5.52
N GLU A 132 -6.94 3.15 -5.36
CA GLU A 132 -7.07 2.00 -4.49
C GLU A 132 -7.14 0.75 -5.36
N GLN A 133 -6.19 -0.15 -5.18
CA GLN A 133 -6.15 -1.42 -5.89
C GLN A 133 -6.40 -2.59 -4.93
N TYR A 134 -7.22 -3.52 -5.39
CA TYR A 134 -7.64 -4.73 -4.70
C TYR A 134 -7.07 -5.95 -5.43
N LEU A 135 -7.07 -7.10 -4.76
CA LEU A 135 -6.63 -8.34 -5.36
C LEU A 135 -7.61 -8.79 -6.44
N ASP A 136 -7.10 -9.10 -7.63
CA ASP A 136 -7.92 -9.72 -8.67
C ASP A 136 -7.87 -11.24 -8.54
N PRO A 137 -8.97 -11.90 -8.13
CA PRO A 137 -9.00 -13.34 -7.91
C PRO A 137 -8.85 -14.18 -9.19
N LEU A 138 -9.01 -13.57 -10.37
CA LEU A 138 -8.86 -14.25 -11.66
C LEU A 138 -7.44 -14.11 -12.22
N GLU A 139 -6.66 -13.16 -11.72
CA GLU A 139 -5.28 -13.00 -12.14
C GLU A 139 -4.33 -13.89 -11.33
N ASN A 140 -3.31 -14.36 -12.03
CA ASN A 140 -2.42 -15.38 -11.50
C ASN A 140 -1.50 -14.79 -10.42
N ILE A 141 -1.87 -14.99 -9.16
CA ILE A 141 -1.06 -14.67 -7.98
C ILE A 141 0.17 -15.55 -7.78
N ASN A 142 0.54 -16.44 -8.72
CA ASN A 142 1.78 -17.24 -8.59
C ASN A 142 3.06 -16.38 -8.46
N ASP A 143 3.01 -15.10 -8.85
CA ASP A 143 4.07 -14.13 -8.60
C ASP A 143 4.06 -13.54 -7.17
N TYR A 144 2.98 -13.72 -6.42
CA TYR A 144 2.77 -13.27 -5.04
C TYR A 144 2.65 -14.45 -4.03
N LEU A 145 3.18 -15.64 -4.33
CA LEU A 145 2.93 -16.84 -3.50
C LEU A 145 4.21 -17.52 -3.04
N ILE A 146 4.61 -17.33 -1.76
CA ILE A 146 5.47 -18.31 -1.05
C ILE A 146 5.02 -18.62 0.38
N LEU A 147 4.14 -17.83 1.03
CA LEU A 147 3.76 -18.09 2.43
C LEU A 147 2.24 -18.02 2.66
N ASP A 148 1.43 -18.77 1.92
CA ASP A 148 0.00 -19.00 2.21
C ASP A 148 -0.17 -19.71 3.57
N LYS A 149 0.08 -18.97 4.65
CA LYS A 149 0.22 -19.42 6.02
C LYS A 149 -0.25 -18.30 6.92
N ASP A 150 -1.11 -18.67 7.85
CA ASP A 150 -1.47 -17.82 8.97
C ASP A 150 -0.28 -17.74 9.92
N TYR A 151 0.02 -16.52 10.41
CA TYR A 151 1.02 -16.31 11.44
C TYR A 151 0.41 -15.63 12.66
N SER A 152 0.98 -15.92 13.82
CA SER A 152 0.73 -15.17 15.04
C SER A 152 2.05 -14.56 15.52
N LEU A 153 2.13 -13.24 15.56
CA LEU A 153 3.33 -12.49 15.92
C LEU A 153 3.11 -11.75 17.23
N LYS A 154 3.97 -11.96 18.22
CA LYS A 154 3.87 -11.26 19.50
C LYS A 154 4.70 -9.98 19.48
N SER A 155 4.27 -8.97 20.22
CA SER A 155 5.05 -7.74 20.44
C SER A 155 6.45 -8.08 20.96
N GLY A 156 7.48 -7.47 20.35
CA GLY A 156 8.88 -7.72 20.70
C GLY A 156 9.43 -9.08 20.27
N SER A 157 8.71 -9.81 19.40
CA SER A 157 9.24 -10.98 18.70
C SER A 157 9.37 -10.69 17.20
N GLU A 158 10.41 -11.23 16.59
CA GLU A 158 10.63 -11.19 15.15
C GLU A 158 10.15 -12.49 14.51
N LEU A 159 9.35 -12.36 13.45
CA LEU A 159 9.00 -13.45 12.55
C LEU A 159 10.05 -13.52 11.45
N GLU A 160 10.84 -14.59 11.45
CA GLU A 160 11.75 -14.92 10.34
C GLU A 160 10.94 -15.36 9.13
N LEU A 161 11.11 -14.63 8.02
CA LEU A 161 10.56 -14.96 6.72
C LEU A 161 11.66 -15.55 5.83
N THR A 162 11.31 -16.01 4.63
CA THR A 162 12.29 -16.54 3.67
C THR A 162 13.29 -15.46 3.25
N GLY A 163 14.51 -15.84 2.86
CA GLY A 163 15.45 -14.95 2.15
C GLY A 163 15.90 -13.73 2.95
N LEU A 164 16.21 -13.88 4.25
CA LEU A 164 16.70 -12.82 5.15
C LEU A 164 15.68 -11.73 5.53
N TYR A 165 14.42 -11.89 5.14
CA TYR A 165 13.37 -10.97 5.58
C TYR A 165 12.92 -11.29 7.00
N THR A 166 12.66 -10.27 7.80
CA THR A 166 12.02 -10.41 9.10
C THR A 166 10.89 -9.41 9.25
N LEU A 167 9.83 -9.80 9.97
CA LEU A 167 8.72 -8.92 10.33
C LEU A 167 8.64 -8.81 11.85
N GLU A 168 8.59 -7.59 12.37
CA GLU A 168 8.53 -7.31 13.81
C GLU A 168 7.29 -6.49 14.15
N VAL A 169 6.63 -6.82 15.26
CA VAL A 169 5.66 -5.93 15.91
C VAL A 169 6.44 -5.02 16.86
N THR A 170 6.53 -3.75 16.50
CA THR A 170 7.35 -2.75 17.21
C THR A 170 6.57 -1.92 18.23
N GLY A 171 5.24 -1.97 18.19
CA GLY A 171 4.36 -1.20 19.06
C GLY A 171 2.90 -1.33 18.68
N MET A 172 2.04 -0.70 19.48
CA MET A 172 0.61 -0.52 19.22
C MET A 172 0.20 0.81 19.83
N ASP A 173 -0.64 1.56 19.14
CA ASP A 173 -1.28 2.76 19.66
C ASP A 173 -2.78 2.69 19.37
N TYR A 174 -3.60 2.86 20.40
CA TYR A 174 -5.05 2.67 20.34
C TYR A 174 -5.48 1.32 19.72
N ASP A 175 -5.86 1.33 18.45
CA ASP A 175 -6.38 0.23 17.63
C ASP A 175 -5.48 -0.11 16.43
N GLU A 176 -4.32 0.56 16.31
CA GLU A 176 -3.33 0.36 15.25
C GLU A 176 -2.10 -0.39 15.77
N VAL A 177 -1.59 -1.34 14.97
CA VAL A 177 -0.33 -2.03 15.26
C VAL A 177 0.81 -1.55 14.37
N SER A 178 1.96 -1.25 15.00
CA SER A 178 3.17 -0.83 14.29
C SER A 178 3.96 -2.05 13.80
N LEU A 179 3.85 -2.37 12.52
CA LEU A 179 4.61 -3.43 11.86
C LEU A 179 5.88 -2.88 11.20
N GLU A 180 7.00 -3.58 11.37
CA GLU A 180 8.28 -3.26 10.73
C GLU A 180 8.80 -4.45 9.93
N LEU A 181 8.95 -4.27 8.61
CA LEU A 181 9.60 -5.23 7.73
C LEU A 181 11.09 -4.88 7.60
N ARG A 182 11.95 -5.88 7.75
CA ARG A 182 13.39 -5.78 7.57
C ARG A 182 13.90 -6.78 6.55
N PHE A 183 15.05 -6.48 5.95
CA PHE A 183 15.84 -7.42 5.16
C PHE A 183 17.28 -7.37 5.65
N SER A 184 17.82 -8.53 6.05
CA SER A 184 19.15 -8.65 6.66
C SER A 184 19.36 -7.68 7.85
N GLY A 185 18.32 -7.54 8.70
CA GLY A 185 18.34 -6.67 9.87
C GLY A 185 18.22 -5.15 9.59
N ARG A 186 18.10 -4.73 8.32
CA ARG A 186 17.85 -3.33 7.95
C ARG A 186 16.37 -3.11 7.70
N LYS A 187 15.84 -2.01 8.24
CA LYS A 187 14.44 -1.60 8.06
C LYS A 187 14.14 -1.26 6.61
N LEU A 188 13.12 -1.91 6.05
CA LEU A 188 12.56 -1.62 4.73
C LEU A 188 11.35 -0.70 4.85
N LYS A 189 10.38 -1.07 5.69
CA LYS A 189 9.15 -0.29 5.91
C LYS A 189 8.70 -0.44 7.35
N LYS A 190 8.17 0.65 7.90
CA LYS A 190 7.41 0.66 9.16
C LYS A 190 6.11 1.42 8.95
N ALA A 191 5.00 0.86 9.39
CA ALA A 191 3.70 1.49 9.30
C ALA A 191 2.79 1.04 10.46
N ASP A 192 1.89 1.92 10.86
CA ASP A 192 0.81 1.64 11.80
C ASP A 192 -0.42 1.21 10.99
N ILE A 193 -1.02 0.08 11.35
CA ILE A 193 -2.04 -0.62 10.56
C ILE A 193 -3.19 -1.06 11.46
N GLU A 194 -4.43 -0.82 11.04
CA GLU A 194 -5.62 -1.24 11.79
C GLU A 194 -5.99 -2.73 11.55
N GLU A 195 -6.84 -3.27 12.42
CA GLU A 195 -7.47 -4.56 12.18
C GLU A 195 -8.29 -4.56 10.86
N GLY A 196 -8.05 -5.59 10.06
CA GLY A 196 -8.66 -5.79 8.76
C GLY A 196 -7.95 -5.07 7.62
N GLU A 197 -6.80 -4.45 7.83
CA GLU A 197 -6.04 -3.79 6.76
C GLU A 197 -4.83 -4.60 6.27
N TYR A 198 -4.28 -4.21 5.13
CA TYR A 198 -3.08 -4.83 4.56
C TYR A 198 -1.82 -4.02 4.87
N PHE A 199 -0.83 -4.68 5.46
CA PHE A 199 0.54 -4.21 5.46
C PHE A 199 1.24 -4.70 4.18
N HIS A 200 1.71 -3.79 3.34
CA HIS A 200 2.39 -4.13 2.10
C HIS A 200 3.70 -3.35 1.91
N TYR A 201 4.64 -3.88 1.14
CA TYR A 201 5.85 -3.19 0.70
C TYR A 201 5.99 -3.34 -0.82
N THR A 202 5.85 -2.24 -1.55
CA THR A 202 5.89 -2.16 -3.01
C THR A 202 7.15 -1.44 -3.44
N VAL A 203 7.83 -1.98 -4.43
CA VAL A 203 9.01 -1.37 -5.06
C VAL A 203 8.69 -1.09 -6.52
N TYR A 204 9.24 -0.02 -7.06
CA TYR A 204 9.01 0.41 -8.43
C TYR A 204 10.23 0.10 -9.31
N SER A 205 10.00 -0.51 -10.47
CA SER A 205 11.05 -0.84 -11.45
C SER A 205 10.69 -0.32 -12.85
N ASP A 206 11.49 -0.65 -13.86
CA ASP A 206 11.18 -0.34 -15.27
C ASP A 206 9.94 -1.09 -15.79
N THR A 207 9.56 -2.21 -15.18
CA THR A 207 8.40 -3.02 -15.57
C THR A 207 7.10 -2.59 -14.90
N GLY A 208 7.18 -1.77 -13.85
CA GLY A 208 6.03 -1.27 -13.11
C GLY A 208 6.22 -1.32 -11.59
N PRO A 209 5.18 -0.96 -10.81
CA PRO A 209 5.12 -1.29 -9.40
C PRO A 209 5.08 -2.81 -9.22
N GLN A 210 5.73 -3.30 -8.18
CA GLN A 210 5.72 -4.71 -7.82
C GLN A 210 5.77 -4.87 -6.30
N THR A 211 4.77 -5.58 -5.76
CA THR A 211 4.61 -5.75 -4.31
C THR A 211 5.44 -6.94 -3.80
N ILE A 212 6.49 -6.62 -3.05
CA ILE A 212 7.45 -7.58 -2.48
C ILE A 212 6.85 -8.30 -1.29
N PHE A 213 6.16 -7.59 -0.39
CA PHE A 213 5.60 -8.18 0.81
C PHE A 213 4.15 -7.73 0.98
N LEU A 214 3.28 -8.64 1.40
CA LEU A 214 1.89 -8.37 1.73
C LEU A 214 1.50 -9.20 2.95
N ALA A 215 0.73 -8.63 3.86
CA ALA A 215 0.12 -9.36 4.97
C ALA A 215 -1.19 -8.69 5.37
N TYR A 216 -2.25 -9.47 5.50
CA TYR A 216 -3.53 -9.01 6.03
C TYR A 216 -3.53 -9.10 7.55
N VAL A 217 -3.79 -7.99 8.25
CA VAL A 217 -3.92 -7.96 9.71
C VAL A 217 -5.32 -8.43 10.08
N LYS A 218 -5.47 -9.73 10.31
CA LYS A 218 -6.77 -10.37 10.57
C LYS A 218 -7.36 -10.02 11.92
N GLY A 219 -6.52 -9.84 12.92
CA GLY A 219 -6.96 -9.64 14.29
C GLY A 219 -5.85 -9.22 15.23
N LEU A 220 -6.19 -8.37 16.18
CA LEU A 220 -5.31 -7.96 17.26
C LEU A 220 -5.83 -8.53 18.58
N PHE A 221 -4.94 -9.16 19.36
CA PHE A 221 -5.29 -9.72 20.66
C PHE A 221 -4.35 -9.21 21.74
N GLU A 222 -4.86 -8.28 22.54
CA GLU A 222 -4.15 -7.68 23.67
C GLU A 222 -4.38 -8.49 24.96
N THR A 223 -3.30 -8.72 25.69
CA THR A 223 -3.30 -9.35 27.02
C THR A 223 -2.37 -8.58 27.95
N ASP A 224 -2.46 -8.84 29.26
CA ASP A 224 -1.54 -8.27 30.26
C ASP A 224 -0.05 -8.56 29.96
N ASP A 225 0.22 -9.64 29.23
CA ASP A 225 1.57 -10.09 28.85
C ASP A 225 2.06 -9.50 27.50
N GLY A 226 1.21 -8.73 26.82
CA GLY A 226 1.51 -8.08 25.54
C GLY A 226 0.48 -8.37 24.45
N ILE A 227 0.80 -7.90 23.23
CA ILE A 227 -0.09 -7.97 22.06
C ILE A 227 0.34 -9.11 21.14
N THR A 228 -0.65 -9.82 20.60
CA THR A 228 -0.47 -10.80 19.52
C THR A 228 -1.22 -10.33 18.29
N VAL A 229 -0.53 -10.27 17.15
CA VAL A 229 -1.06 -9.94 15.84
C VAL A 229 -1.28 -11.22 15.06
N PHE A 230 -2.48 -11.41 14.52
CA PHE A 230 -2.79 -12.50 13.61
C PHE A 230 -2.72 -11.98 12.17
N LEU A 231 -1.85 -12.60 11.38
CA LEU A 231 -1.67 -12.28 9.97
C LEU A 231 -2.26 -13.39 9.11
N ASP A 232 -2.97 -13.01 8.06
CA ASP A 232 -3.54 -13.87 7.02
C ASP A 232 -2.97 -13.43 5.65
N HIS A 233 -3.14 -14.26 4.62
CA HIS A 233 -2.75 -13.96 3.24
C HIS A 233 -1.32 -13.39 3.11
N VAL A 234 -0.36 -13.94 3.86
CA VAL A 234 1.01 -13.42 3.86
C VAL A 234 1.72 -13.81 2.57
N SER A 235 2.17 -12.84 1.80
CA SER A 235 3.01 -13.06 0.63
C SER A 235 4.37 -12.39 0.74
N LEU A 236 5.36 -13.05 0.14
CA LEU A 236 6.69 -12.51 -0.02
C LEU A 236 7.21 -12.93 -1.40
N GLN A 237 7.31 -11.96 -2.30
CA GLN A 237 7.96 -12.11 -3.57
C GLN A 237 9.46 -11.91 -3.40
N GLN A 238 10.23 -12.85 -3.93
CA GLN A 238 11.66 -12.73 -4.06
C GLN A 238 12.01 -13.15 -5.46
N ASP A 239 12.75 -12.29 -6.17
CA ASP A 239 13.53 -12.82 -7.27
C ASP A 239 14.42 -13.91 -6.68
N GLN A 240 14.41 -15.09 -7.30
CA GLN A 240 15.47 -16.04 -7.08
C GLN A 240 16.74 -15.40 -7.66
N ILE A 241 17.36 -14.52 -6.87
CA ILE A 241 18.72 -14.06 -7.13
C ILE A 241 19.53 -15.35 -7.11
N SER A 242 19.79 -15.84 -8.31
CA SER A 242 20.53 -17.06 -8.57
C SER A 242 21.71 -17.13 -7.62
N ASP A 243 21.69 -18.09 -6.69
CA ASP A 243 22.84 -18.43 -5.86
C ASP A 243 24.05 -18.84 -6.72
N ASN A 244 23.88 -19.04 -8.04
CA ASN A 244 24.98 -19.06 -9.00
C ASN A 244 25.42 -17.63 -9.33
N ILE A 245 26.05 -16.96 -8.36
CA ILE A 245 27.22 -16.18 -8.73
C ILE A 245 28.34 -17.22 -8.68
N ASP A 246 28.77 -17.70 -9.86
CA ASP A 246 30.05 -18.42 -9.99
C ASP A 246 31.05 -17.63 -9.17
N SER A 247 31.58 -18.20 -8.08
CA SER A 247 32.43 -17.47 -7.14
C SER A 247 33.52 -16.77 -7.95
N PRO A 248 33.49 -15.43 -8.07
CA PRO A 248 34.51 -14.75 -8.83
C PRO A 248 35.83 -15.02 -8.11
N GLU A 249 36.89 -15.33 -8.86
CA GLU A 249 38.24 -15.49 -8.32
C GLU A 249 38.80 -14.15 -7.76
N SER A 250 37.99 -13.09 -7.73
CA SER A 250 38.32 -11.74 -7.29
C SER A 250 37.18 -11.09 -6.53
N ILE A 251 37.50 -10.13 -5.65
CA ILE A 251 36.53 -9.25 -5.02
C ILE A 251 35.68 -8.55 -6.08
N ASP A 252 34.36 -8.68 -5.95
CA ASP A 252 33.37 -8.10 -6.87
C ASP A 252 32.25 -7.41 -6.07
N ILE A 253 31.68 -6.35 -6.65
CA ILE A 253 30.56 -5.58 -6.08
C ILE A 253 29.49 -5.48 -7.15
N ASP A 254 28.33 -6.03 -6.87
CA ASP A 254 27.15 -5.96 -7.74
C ASP A 254 26.02 -5.25 -6.99
N ILE A 255 25.34 -4.32 -7.66
CA ILE A 255 24.28 -3.51 -7.08
C ILE A 255 23.00 -3.73 -7.87
N VAL A 256 22.02 -4.31 -7.19
CA VAL A 256 20.74 -4.70 -7.80
C VAL A 256 19.56 -4.09 -7.06
N SER A 257 18.46 -3.91 -7.80
CA SER A 257 17.14 -3.70 -7.20
C SER A 257 16.70 -4.98 -6.46
N PRO A 258 15.94 -4.88 -5.36
CA PRO A 258 15.35 -6.05 -4.68
C PRO A 258 14.54 -6.99 -5.58
N LEU A 259 14.09 -6.53 -6.75
CA LEU A 259 13.22 -7.24 -7.69
C LEU A 259 13.84 -7.41 -9.10
N GLY A 260 15.15 -7.16 -9.23
CA GLY A 260 15.79 -7.10 -10.53
C GLY A 260 15.43 -5.83 -11.32
N GLY A 261 16.07 -5.65 -12.49
CA GLY A 261 15.92 -4.44 -13.31
C GLY A 261 16.70 -3.22 -12.82
N GLY A 262 16.40 -2.04 -13.40
CA GLY A 262 17.09 -0.79 -13.09
C GLY A 262 16.67 -0.15 -11.75
N LEU A 263 17.59 0.57 -11.10
CA LEU A 263 17.35 1.26 -9.84
C LEU A 263 16.55 2.57 -10.03
N LYS A 264 15.58 2.79 -9.13
CA LYS A 264 14.70 3.95 -9.08
C LYS A 264 14.88 4.74 -7.79
N ALA A 265 14.72 6.06 -7.85
CA ALA A 265 14.82 6.91 -6.67
C ALA A 265 13.70 6.63 -5.66
N GLY A 266 13.94 6.87 -4.36
CA GLY A 266 12.99 6.49 -3.31
C GLY A 266 12.95 4.98 -3.04
N CYS A 267 13.72 4.17 -3.78
CA CYS A 267 13.89 2.76 -3.52
C CYS A 267 15.26 2.48 -2.89
N ILE A 268 15.33 1.41 -2.10
CA ILE A 268 16.59 0.84 -1.63
C ILE A 268 17.30 0.04 -2.73
N ALA A 269 18.61 -0.16 -2.59
CA ALA A 269 19.40 -1.08 -3.41
C ALA A 269 20.01 -2.18 -2.53
N ILE A 270 20.22 -3.36 -3.13
CA ILE A 270 20.96 -4.47 -2.54
C ILE A 270 22.36 -4.47 -3.15
N ILE A 271 23.37 -4.32 -2.29
CA ILE A 271 24.78 -4.43 -2.65
C ILE A 271 25.25 -5.85 -2.32
N ASN A 272 25.40 -6.68 -3.35
CA ASN A 272 26.07 -7.96 -3.27
C ASN A 272 27.58 -7.73 -3.36
N TYR A 273 28.36 -8.38 -2.51
CA TYR A 273 29.81 -8.35 -2.63
C TYR A 273 30.43 -9.68 -2.28
N CYS A 274 31.47 -10.07 -3.03
CA CYS A 274 32.20 -11.30 -2.81
C CYS A 274 33.58 -11.00 -2.21
N LEU A 275 33.97 -11.79 -1.20
CA LEU A 275 35.29 -11.75 -0.59
C LEU A 275 36.02 -13.07 -0.88
N ASP A 276 37.25 -12.96 -1.36
CA ASP A 276 38.14 -14.09 -1.66
C ASP A 276 38.99 -14.53 -0.45
N ASP A 277 39.18 -13.65 0.53
CA ASP A 277 39.92 -13.92 1.77
C ASP A 277 39.13 -13.52 3.04
N SER A 278 39.68 -13.85 4.19
CA SER A 278 39.16 -13.48 5.50
C SER A 278 39.69 -12.11 5.93
N TYR A 279 38.82 -11.26 6.47
CA TYR A 279 39.16 -9.93 6.92
C TYR A 279 38.68 -9.68 8.36
N PRO A 280 39.54 -9.13 9.23
CA PRO A 280 39.14 -8.66 10.56
C PRO A 280 37.98 -7.67 10.52
N GLU A 281 37.94 -6.80 9.50
CA GLU A 281 36.87 -5.84 9.34
C GLU A 281 36.61 -5.53 7.87
N VAL A 282 35.33 -5.44 7.52
CA VAL A 282 34.85 -5.04 6.20
C VAL A 282 33.80 -3.96 6.36
N ARG A 283 33.88 -2.92 5.53
CA ARG A 283 32.93 -1.80 5.52
C ARG A 283 32.38 -1.59 4.13
N ILE A 284 31.08 -1.39 4.03
CA ILE A 284 30.41 -0.94 2.81
C ILE A 284 30.02 0.52 2.98
N MET A 285 30.28 1.33 1.97
CA MET A 285 29.90 2.73 1.93
C MET A 285 29.15 3.04 0.64
N VAL A 286 28.22 3.97 0.70
CA VAL A 286 27.57 4.55 -0.49
C VAL A 286 27.78 6.06 -0.44
N ASP A 287 28.33 6.61 -1.51
CA ASP A 287 28.69 8.04 -1.63
C ASP A 287 29.58 8.53 -0.47
N GLY A 288 30.44 7.65 0.03
CA GLY A 288 31.35 7.91 1.15
C GLY A 288 30.71 7.84 2.54
N GLN A 289 29.40 7.57 2.65
CA GLN A 289 28.73 7.35 3.93
C GLN A 289 28.78 5.86 4.30
N LEU A 290 29.10 5.58 5.57
CA LEU A 290 29.18 4.21 6.07
C LEU A 290 27.79 3.57 6.09
N LEU A 291 27.63 2.51 5.31
CA LEU A 291 26.40 1.75 5.20
C LEU A 291 26.42 0.53 6.14
N ASP A 292 27.42 -0.34 5.98
CA ASP A 292 27.52 -1.60 6.72
C ASP A 292 28.93 -1.80 7.28
N THR A 293 29.05 -2.52 8.39
CA THR A 293 30.34 -2.89 9.00
C THR A 293 30.25 -4.29 9.58
N ARG A 294 31.19 -5.13 9.21
CA ARG A 294 31.29 -6.52 9.67
C ARG A 294 32.67 -6.78 10.23
N LYS A 295 32.73 -7.65 11.24
CA LYS A 295 33.96 -8.09 11.89
C LYS A 295 34.16 -9.58 11.71
N ASP A 296 35.42 -9.99 11.69
CA ASP A 296 35.83 -11.41 11.59
C ASP A 296 35.16 -12.12 10.41
N VAL A 297 35.22 -11.49 9.23
CA VAL A 297 34.51 -11.90 8.02
C VAL A 297 35.31 -12.98 7.31
N SER A 298 34.67 -14.10 6.98
CA SER A 298 35.29 -15.21 6.22
C SER A 298 35.13 -14.98 4.71
N PRO A 299 35.80 -15.74 3.84
CA PRO A 299 35.56 -15.68 2.40
C PRO A 299 34.11 -16.08 2.08
N GLY A 300 33.52 -15.46 1.07
CA GLY A 300 32.15 -15.74 0.64
C GLY A 300 31.40 -14.51 0.13
N THR A 301 30.12 -14.72 -0.19
CA THR A 301 29.23 -13.67 -0.69
C THR A 301 28.39 -13.09 0.44
N TYR A 302 28.30 -11.78 0.45
CA TYR A 302 27.61 -11.00 1.47
C TYR A 302 26.70 -9.95 0.81
N LYS A 303 25.70 -9.49 1.56
CA LYS A 303 24.71 -8.52 1.10
C LYS A 303 24.58 -7.37 2.08
N ALA A 304 24.60 -6.14 1.58
CA ALA A 304 24.24 -4.94 2.33
C ALA A 304 23.07 -4.22 1.65
N VAL A 305 22.33 -3.42 2.40
CA VAL A 305 21.09 -2.77 1.94
C VAL A 305 21.24 -1.28 2.15
N THR A 306 21.01 -0.49 1.10
CA THR A 306 21.07 0.98 1.18
C THR A 306 19.86 1.55 1.90
N GLU A 307 19.94 2.82 2.29
CA GLU A 307 18.73 3.63 2.47
C GLU A 307 18.09 3.96 1.11
N GLU A 308 16.94 4.64 1.12
CA GLU A 308 16.33 5.16 -0.09
C GLU A 308 17.31 6.06 -0.86
N LEU A 309 17.50 5.78 -2.13
CA LEU A 309 18.46 6.50 -2.96
C LEU A 309 17.81 7.65 -3.70
N TYR A 310 18.54 8.74 -3.88
CA TYR A 310 18.12 9.85 -4.71
C TYR A 310 18.39 9.57 -6.18
N THR A 311 17.90 10.42 -7.08
CA THR A 311 18.22 10.32 -8.50
C THR A 311 19.67 10.73 -8.75
N GLY A 312 20.41 9.98 -9.55
CA GLY A 312 21.76 10.34 -9.95
C GLY A 312 22.70 9.15 -10.10
N ILE A 313 23.99 9.45 -10.18
CA ILE A 313 25.04 8.44 -10.16
C ILE A 313 25.52 8.34 -8.71
N HIS A 314 25.48 7.13 -8.19
CA HIS A 314 25.91 6.78 -6.85
C HIS A 314 27.14 5.89 -6.94
N LYS A 315 27.92 5.85 -5.86
CA LYS A 315 29.13 5.04 -5.78
C LYS A 315 29.13 4.15 -4.54
N ALA A 316 29.05 2.84 -4.76
CA ALA A 316 29.30 1.85 -3.72
C ALA A 316 30.81 1.67 -3.55
N THR A 317 31.29 1.59 -2.31
CA THR A 317 32.70 1.34 -2.00
C THR A 317 32.81 0.30 -0.89
N LEU A 318 33.44 -0.83 -1.22
CA LEU A 318 33.87 -1.85 -0.28
C LEU A 318 35.28 -1.51 0.22
N MET A 319 35.42 -1.44 1.54
CA MET A 319 36.69 -1.25 2.22
C MET A 319 37.01 -2.49 3.04
N THR A 320 38.12 -3.15 2.74
CA THR A 320 38.62 -4.27 3.54
C THR A 320 39.79 -3.80 4.40
N ILE A 321 39.82 -4.26 5.66
CA ILE A 321 40.87 -3.97 6.63
C ILE A 321 41.49 -5.31 7.02
N ASP A 322 42.78 -5.50 6.77
CA ASP A 322 43.48 -6.74 7.08
C ASP A 322 44.02 -6.77 8.53
N TYR A 323 44.68 -7.88 8.91
CA TYR A 323 45.27 -8.04 10.25
C TYR A 323 46.44 -7.09 10.55
N ASN A 324 47.01 -6.44 9.53
CA ASN A 324 48.06 -5.44 9.66
C ASN A 324 47.50 -4.01 9.70
N ASP A 325 46.16 -3.86 9.71
CA ASP A 325 45.45 -2.57 9.62
C ASP A 325 45.67 -1.87 8.25
N ASP A 326 46.08 -2.63 7.23
CA ASP A 326 46.19 -2.18 5.84
C ASP A 326 44.79 -2.15 5.21
N ARG A 327 44.54 -1.12 4.39
CA ARG A 327 43.21 -0.80 3.85
C ARG A 327 43.20 -0.92 2.33
N SER A 328 42.30 -1.74 1.81
CA SER A 328 42.03 -1.85 0.38
C SER A 328 40.63 -1.32 0.08
N TYR A 329 40.47 -0.69 -1.09
CA TYR A 329 39.21 -0.09 -1.52
C TYR A 329 38.83 -0.59 -2.91
N TYR A 330 37.60 -1.05 -3.03
CA TYR A 330 36.97 -1.50 -4.26
C TYR A 330 35.70 -0.69 -4.44
N SER A 331 35.38 -0.26 -5.65
CA SER A 331 34.23 0.62 -5.85
C SER A 331 33.58 0.42 -7.20
N GLU A 332 32.25 0.50 -7.20
CA GLU A 332 31.40 0.39 -8.37
C GLU A 332 30.45 1.59 -8.42
N GLU A 333 30.30 2.20 -9.60
CA GLU A 333 29.36 3.29 -9.83
C GLU A 333 28.08 2.73 -10.45
N PHE A 334 26.93 3.21 -9.98
CA PHE A 334 25.63 2.76 -10.46
C PHE A 334 24.67 3.94 -10.61
N SER A 335 23.72 3.82 -11.53
CA SER A 335 22.78 4.91 -11.85
C SER A 335 21.42 4.62 -11.24
N VAL A 336 20.89 5.59 -10.52
CA VAL A 336 19.52 5.61 -9.99
C VAL A 336 18.71 6.60 -10.82
N SER A 337 17.71 6.09 -11.52
CA SER A 337 16.85 6.90 -12.37
C SER A 337 15.67 7.49 -11.58
N VAL A 338 15.04 8.53 -12.13
CA VAL A 338 13.85 9.16 -11.52
C VAL A 338 12.77 8.10 -11.32
N ASN A 339 12.34 7.93 -10.07
CA ASN A 339 11.07 7.30 -9.80
C ASN A 339 10.00 8.35 -10.10
N ILE A 340 9.19 8.10 -11.12
CA ILE A 340 8.16 9.05 -11.56
C ILE A 340 7.07 9.20 -10.48
N LYS A 341 7.09 8.38 -9.40
CA LYS A 341 5.96 8.21 -8.50
C LYS A 341 6.13 8.68 -7.03
N ASP A 342 7.34 8.97 -6.52
CA ASP A 342 7.56 9.08 -5.04
C ASP A 342 7.70 10.49 -4.44
N ASN A 343 7.39 11.60 -5.12
CA ASN A 343 7.67 12.91 -4.51
C ASN A 343 6.62 13.48 -3.52
N ILE A 344 5.53 12.78 -3.14
CA ILE A 344 4.54 13.39 -2.21
C ILE A 344 3.90 12.42 -1.21
N THR A 345 4.55 11.35 -0.75
CA THR A 345 4.02 10.55 0.37
C THR A 345 4.45 11.10 1.74
N GLY A 346 5.55 11.86 1.83
CA GLY A 346 6.08 12.39 3.10
C GLY A 346 5.56 13.77 3.54
N SER A 347 4.74 14.46 2.74
CA SER A 347 4.44 15.89 2.97
C SER A 347 3.01 16.20 3.44
N ILE A 348 2.05 15.30 3.30
CA ILE A 348 0.64 15.64 3.55
C ILE A 348 0.32 15.72 5.07
N ALA A 349 1.04 14.99 5.93
CA ALA A 349 0.92 15.16 7.38
C ALA A 349 1.49 16.52 7.88
N GLY A 350 2.42 17.14 7.15
CA GLY A 350 3.05 18.41 7.51
C GLY A 350 2.39 19.67 6.92
N PHE A 351 1.68 19.54 5.79
CA PHE A 351 1.02 20.69 5.16
C PHE A 351 -0.32 21.08 5.81
N ALA A 352 -0.94 20.18 6.57
CA ALA A 352 -2.17 20.50 7.32
C ALA A 352 -1.94 21.49 8.49
N ASN A 353 -0.71 21.62 9.00
CA ASN A 353 -0.39 22.50 10.15
C ASN A 353 0.42 23.76 9.81
N SER A 354 0.87 23.94 8.57
CA SER A 354 1.76 25.07 8.20
C SER A 354 1.13 26.11 7.25
N ALA A 355 -0.08 25.85 6.72
CA ALA A 355 -0.80 26.82 5.88
C ALA A 355 -1.65 27.84 6.66
N THR A 356 -1.75 27.73 7.99
CA THR A 356 -2.55 28.65 8.84
C THR A 356 -1.80 29.87 9.38
N GLU A 357 -0.48 29.98 9.18
CA GLU A 357 0.31 31.14 9.67
C GLU A 357 0.95 32.00 8.56
N GLY A 358 0.64 31.73 7.29
CA GLY A 358 1.37 32.29 6.15
C GLY A 358 0.69 33.36 5.30
N LEU A 359 -0.46 33.94 5.66
CA LEU A 359 -1.07 35.05 4.88
C LEU A 359 -1.76 36.09 5.77
N GLY A 360 -0.95 36.81 6.54
CA GLY A 360 -1.32 38.12 7.05
C GLY A 360 -0.85 39.23 6.10
N LYS A 361 -1.79 40.11 5.71
CA LYS A 361 -1.62 41.36 4.90
C LYS A 361 -1.39 41.11 3.40
N ASP A 362 -2.22 41.62 2.48
CA ASP A 362 -2.58 43.04 2.33
C ASP A 362 -3.96 43.29 1.70
N ASN A 363 -4.37 44.55 1.83
CA ASN A 363 -5.71 45.15 1.79
C ASN A 363 -6.48 45.26 0.45
N SER A 364 -7.78 45.54 0.65
CA SER A 364 -8.74 46.37 -0.13
C SER A 364 -9.56 45.64 -1.22
N SER A 365 -10.90 45.75 -1.32
CA SER A 365 -11.89 46.67 -0.71
C SER A 365 -13.33 46.15 -0.94
N GLU A 366 -14.22 46.41 0.02
CA GLU A 366 -15.67 46.76 -0.06
C GLU A 366 -16.60 46.01 -1.04
N ASN A 367 -17.82 45.56 -0.74
CA ASN A 367 -18.74 45.71 0.40
C ASN A 367 -19.93 44.73 0.18
N VAL A 368 -20.78 44.61 1.19
CA VAL A 368 -22.21 44.20 1.21
C VAL A 368 -22.51 42.94 2.03
N SER A 369 -23.24 43.22 3.10
CA SER A 369 -23.81 42.38 4.14
C SER A 369 -24.81 41.32 3.65
N SER A 370 -24.83 40.17 4.32
CA SER A 370 -26.01 39.79 5.11
C SER A 370 -25.64 38.74 6.17
N ASN A 371 -25.96 39.07 7.42
CA ASN A 371 -25.91 38.14 8.56
C ASN A 371 -26.98 37.05 8.38
N MET A 372 -26.57 35.79 8.39
CA MET A 372 -27.39 34.70 8.93
C MET A 372 -26.49 33.77 9.74
N ASN A 373 -26.71 33.76 11.06
CA ASN A 373 -26.22 32.72 11.95
C ASN A 373 -26.85 31.39 11.54
N VAL A 374 -26.02 30.41 11.17
CA VAL A 374 -26.40 29.00 11.11
C VAL A 374 -25.63 28.28 12.23
N PRO A 375 -26.32 27.58 13.15
CA PRO A 375 -25.65 26.86 14.23
C PRO A 375 -25.03 25.57 13.66
N SER A 376 -23.77 25.33 14.00
CA SER A 376 -23.06 24.07 13.76
C SER A 376 -23.77 22.92 14.46
N LEU A 377 -24.24 21.92 13.69
CA LEU A 377 -24.65 20.63 14.23
C LEU A 377 -23.40 19.75 14.48
N PRO A 378 -23.35 18.99 15.58
CA PRO A 378 -22.29 18.00 15.82
C PRO A 378 -22.51 16.75 14.94
N SER A 379 -21.43 16.32 14.28
CA SER A 379 -21.34 15.23 13.29
C SER A 379 -21.35 13.81 13.88
N ASN A 380 -22.16 13.52 14.91
CA ASN A 380 -22.19 12.19 15.56
C ASN A 380 -23.59 11.57 15.72
N LEU A 381 -24.50 11.85 14.79
CA LEU A 381 -25.90 11.45 14.87
C LEU A 381 -26.30 10.20 14.06
N SER A 382 -25.48 9.65 13.16
CA SER A 382 -25.91 8.47 12.35
C SER A 382 -25.85 7.15 13.14
N ASN A 383 -24.79 6.92 13.92
CA ASN A 383 -24.63 5.66 14.66
C ASN A 383 -25.53 5.56 15.91
N THR A 384 -25.84 6.69 16.55
CA THR A 384 -26.73 6.71 17.73
C THR A 384 -28.21 6.63 17.35
N LEU A 385 -28.65 7.22 16.23
CA LEU A 385 -30.02 7.05 15.73
C LEU A 385 -30.29 5.62 15.24
N SER A 386 -29.33 4.99 14.56
CA SER A 386 -29.45 3.60 14.12
C SER A 386 -29.66 2.65 15.31
N LEU A 387 -28.89 2.84 16.39
CA LEU A 387 -28.98 1.99 17.58
C LEU A 387 -30.29 2.22 18.37
N ILE A 388 -30.79 3.46 18.42
CA ILE A 388 -32.08 3.79 19.05
C ILE A 388 -33.26 3.22 18.25
N VAL A 389 -33.21 3.29 16.92
CA VAL A 389 -34.27 2.72 16.04
C VAL A 389 -34.27 1.19 16.15
N THR A 390 -33.10 0.56 16.16
CA THR A 390 -32.98 -0.89 16.27
C THR A 390 -33.45 -1.40 17.64
N ALA A 391 -33.08 -0.72 18.73
CA ALA A 391 -33.57 -1.04 20.07
C ALA A 391 -35.09 -0.81 20.21
N GLY A 392 -35.61 0.25 19.59
CA GLY A 392 -37.06 0.53 19.56
C GLY A 392 -37.86 -0.57 18.85
N VAL A 393 -37.38 -1.05 17.71
CA VAL A 393 -38.00 -2.15 16.96
C VAL A 393 -37.97 -3.46 17.76
N PHE A 394 -36.87 -3.76 18.45
CA PHE A 394 -36.78 -4.93 19.33
C PHE A 394 -37.73 -4.86 20.53
N ILE A 395 -37.88 -3.68 21.14
CA ILE A 395 -38.83 -3.49 22.26
C ILE A 395 -40.27 -3.67 21.79
N VAL A 396 -40.64 -3.16 20.61
CA VAL A 396 -41.98 -3.33 20.03
C VAL A 396 -42.24 -4.80 19.67
N LEU A 397 -41.27 -5.50 19.09
CA LEU A 397 -41.36 -6.93 18.81
C LEU A 397 -41.51 -7.74 20.10
N PHE A 398 -40.71 -7.45 21.13
CA PHE A 398 -40.77 -8.14 22.42
C PHE A 398 -42.12 -7.93 23.13
N TRP A 399 -42.65 -6.71 23.11
CA TRP A 399 -43.97 -6.41 23.67
C TRP A 399 -45.10 -7.12 22.91
N PHE A 400 -44.96 -7.25 21.58
CA PHE A 400 -45.92 -7.95 20.75
C PHE A 400 -45.93 -9.45 21.05
N PHE A 401 -44.76 -10.10 21.09
CA PHE A 401 -44.67 -11.54 21.39
C PHE A 401 -45.08 -11.89 22.82
N ARG A 402 -44.84 -11.01 23.80
CA ARG A 402 -45.34 -11.18 25.17
C ARG A 402 -46.86 -11.18 25.29
N LYS A 403 -47.59 -10.67 24.28
CA LYS A 403 -49.05 -10.65 24.27
C LYS A 403 -49.68 -11.92 23.66
N PHE A 404 -48.86 -12.78 23.04
CA PHE A 404 -49.26 -14.04 22.39
C PHE A 404 -48.70 -15.29 23.07
N LEU A 405 -48.04 -15.12 24.22
CA LEU A 405 -47.58 -16.15 25.16
C LEU A 405 -48.36 -15.95 26.47
#